data_AF-A0A9C6TTZ6-F1
#
_entry.id   AF-A0A9C6TTZ6-F1
#
_cell.length_a   1.000
_cell.length_b   1.000
_cell.length_c   1.000
_cell.angle_alpha   90.00
_cell.angle_beta   90.00
_cell.angle_gamma   90.00
#
_symmetry.space_group_name_H-M   'P 1'
#
loop_
_entity.id
_entity.type
_entity.pdbx_description
1 polymer ?
#
loop_
_entity_poly.entity_id
_entity_poly.type
_entity_poly.pdbx_seq_one_letter_code
_entity_poly.pdbx_strand_id
1 'polypeptide(L)'
;MSVIIVYDRPSAEYLAGETVTGRVIVNVDQPTSIKEITLRLKGETKLDGVLALLNQMTAVGTILRLVNPPHEIFYKSKTQLLGGGDKPKHQDTKLEPGTHAYPFEFTLPATVPSSFTSKNTGRTLFSAKALVRWDKADDQSAESEMIVFEPVDLNLLLPHIAEPFAKTDSKYFWTLGSKSGPLTMSVRVPSQGYVPGETIPFEVEVDNKSTFVVHRVEVAVSQHVKYYFNLRKVPEFIKVAKVELEHSQVKGGEAKAFKHSITVPERTPPTVQNNKSKHVKWKYFLTANAVVDQGHINLRVSAPIVIGTLPVGATGGRAEVKGSPTSPPPYSKADQVSSDFIKTLI
;
A
#
# COMPACT_ATOMS: atom_id res chain seq x y z
N MET A 1 -21.64 -21.62 -18.59
CA MET A 1 -20.35 -20.99 -18.95
C MET A 1 -19.81 -20.26 -17.73
N SER A 2 -18.54 -20.45 -17.39
CA SER A 2 -17.83 -19.64 -16.38
C SER A 2 -16.59 -18.99 -17.00
N VAL A 3 -16.19 -17.85 -16.46
CA VAL A 3 -15.02 -17.08 -16.88
C VAL A 3 -14.19 -16.77 -15.64
N ILE A 4 -12.89 -17.00 -15.69
CA ILE A 4 -11.94 -16.60 -14.64
C ILE A 4 -10.66 -16.03 -15.25
N ILE A 5 -9.96 -15.21 -14.48
CA ILE A 5 -8.65 -14.65 -14.84
C ILE A 5 -7.62 -15.29 -13.91
N VAL A 6 -6.55 -15.83 -14.48
CA VAL A 6 -5.44 -16.41 -13.73
C VAL A 6 -4.16 -15.72 -14.15
N TYR A 7 -3.50 -15.04 -13.22
CA TYR A 7 -2.16 -14.50 -13.43
C TYR A 7 -1.12 -15.61 -13.33
N ASP A 8 -0.06 -15.56 -14.13
CA ASP A 8 1.02 -16.55 -14.02
C ASP A 8 1.89 -16.32 -12.78
N ARG A 9 1.89 -15.10 -12.23
CA ARG A 9 2.49 -14.77 -10.92
C ARG A 9 1.43 -14.93 -9.82
N PRO A 10 1.52 -15.93 -8.92
CA PRO A 10 0.45 -16.24 -7.97
C PRO A 10 0.13 -15.12 -6.97
N SER A 11 1.12 -14.27 -6.63
CA SER A 11 0.91 -13.14 -5.72
C SER A 11 0.08 -12.01 -6.34
N ALA A 12 -0.01 -11.94 -7.67
CA ALA A 12 -0.57 -10.80 -8.41
C ALA A 12 0.02 -9.43 -7.97
N GLU A 13 1.28 -9.43 -7.51
CA GLU A 13 2.04 -8.24 -7.12
C GLU A 13 3.05 -7.91 -8.21
N TYR A 14 3.10 -6.65 -8.67
CA TYR A 14 3.95 -6.20 -9.76
C TYR A 14 4.61 -4.86 -9.46
N LEU A 15 5.73 -4.57 -10.09
CA LEU A 15 6.31 -3.24 -10.15
C LEU A 15 5.80 -2.47 -11.37
N ALA A 16 5.65 -1.16 -11.24
CA ALA A 16 5.38 -0.30 -12.39
C ALA A 16 6.50 -0.47 -13.44
N GLY A 17 6.13 -0.67 -14.71
CA GLY A 17 7.07 -1.02 -15.78
C GLY A 17 7.17 -2.52 -16.09
N GLU A 18 6.70 -3.40 -15.20
CA GLU A 18 6.73 -4.84 -15.46
C GLU A 18 5.67 -5.29 -16.47
N THR A 19 5.98 -6.41 -17.11
CA THR A 19 5.05 -7.18 -17.92
C THR A 19 4.26 -8.14 -17.04
N VAL A 20 2.95 -8.13 -17.18
CA VAL A 20 2.02 -9.04 -16.54
C VAL A 20 1.51 -10.04 -17.57
N THR A 21 1.60 -11.32 -17.22
CA THR A 21 1.13 -12.42 -18.05
C THR A 21 0.09 -13.25 -17.29
N GLY A 22 -0.76 -13.93 -18.05
CA GLY A 22 -1.75 -14.82 -17.49
C GLY A 22 -2.67 -15.37 -18.57
N ARG A 23 -3.80 -15.93 -18.13
CA ARG A 23 -4.81 -16.55 -18.98
C ARG A 23 -6.21 -16.15 -18.55
N VAL A 24 -7.07 -15.88 -19.52
CA VAL A 24 -8.52 -15.93 -19.32
C VAL A 24 -8.97 -17.36 -19.60
N ILE A 25 -9.60 -17.98 -18.61
CA ILE A 25 -10.11 -19.35 -18.71
C ILE A 25 -11.62 -19.28 -18.88
N VAL A 26 -12.12 -19.84 -19.97
CA VAL A 26 -13.55 -19.97 -20.28
C VAL A 26 -13.91 -21.44 -20.22
N ASN A 27 -14.85 -21.80 -19.34
CA ASN A 27 -15.36 -23.16 -19.24
C ASN A 27 -16.79 -23.22 -19.79
N VAL A 28 -17.02 -24.13 -20.74
CA VAL A 28 -18.32 -24.37 -21.37
C VAL A 28 -18.72 -25.83 -21.19
N ASP A 29 -20.00 -26.07 -20.92
CA ASP A 29 -20.60 -27.38 -20.65
C ASP A 29 -21.28 -28.00 -21.89
N GLN A 30 -21.55 -27.17 -22.89
CA GLN A 30 -22.16 -27.54 -24.17
C GLN A 30 -21.49 -26.74 -25.31
N PRO A 31 -21.60 -27.19 -26.57
CA PRO A 31 -21.10 -26.42 -27.70
C PRO A 31 -21.68 -25.00 -27.70
N THR A 32 -20.81 -23.99 -27.61
CA THR A 32 -21.18 -22.60 -27.34
C THR A 32 -20.54 -21.67 -28.36
N SER A 33 -21.35 -20.84 -29.01
CA SER A 33 -20.90 -19.82 -29.96
C SER A 33 -20.43 -18.56 -29.23
N ILE A 34 -19.18 -18.16 -29.47
CA ILE A 34 -18.52 -16.99 -28.86
C ILE A 34 -18.21 -15.97 -29.94
N LYS A 35 -18.68 -14.74 -29.74
CA LYS A 35 -18.48 -13.61 -30.66
C LYS A 35 -17.13 -12.94 -30.43
N GLU A 36 -16.81 -12.70 -29.16
CA GLU A 36 -15.63 -11.94 -28.77
C GLU A 36 -15.23 -12.25 -27.33
N ILE A 37 -13.93 -12.35 -27.10
CA ILE A 37 -13.32 -12.32 -25.77
C ILE A 37 -12.38 -11.13 -25.73
N THR A 38 -12.67 -10.19 -24.82
CA THR A 38 -11.85 -9.00 -24.58
C THR A 38 -11.32 -9.06 -23.15
N LEU A 39 -10.06 -8.65 -22.97
CA LEU A 39 -9.50 -8.31 -21.67
C LEU A 39 -9.32 -6.79 -21.59
N ARG A 40 -9.79 -6.18 -20.50
CA ARG A 40 -9.57 -4.77 -20.19
C ARG A 40 -8.77 -4.64 -18.93
N LEU A 41 -7.77 -3.78 -18.95
CA LEU A 41 -7.05 -3.40 -17.75
C LEU A 41 -7.38 -1.98 -17.39
N LYS A 42 -7.37 -1.73 -16.09
CA LYS A 42 -7.76 -0.44 -15.55
C LYS A 42 -6.95 -0.16 -14.29
N GLY A 43 -6.34 1.02 -14.25
CA GLY A 43 -5.83 1.62 -13.02
C GLY A 43 -6.72 2.79 -12.64
N GLU A 44 -7.26 2.78 -11.42
CA GLU A 44 -8.12 3.87 -10.93
C GLU A 44 -7.84 4.26 -9.49
N THR A 45 -8.06 5.53 -9.17
CA THR A 45 -8.09 6.04 -7.81
C THR A 45 -9.48 6.53 -7.49
N LYS A 46 -10.04 6.08 -6.37
CA LYS A 46 -11.36 6.44 -5.86
C LYS A 46 -11.20 6.88 -4.41
N LEU A 47 -11.65 8.09 -4.08
CA LEU A 47 -11.82 8.49 -2.69
C LEU A 47 -13.22 8.16 -2.22
N ASP A 48 -13.38 7.89 -0.93
CA ASP A 48 -14.68 7.61 -0.35
C ASP A 48 -15.45 8.90 -0.07
N GLY A 49 -16.79 8.82 -0.08
CA GLY A 49 -17.66 9.97 0.15
C GLY A 49 -17.64 10.49 1.59
N VAL A 50 -17.02 9.78 2.53
CA VAL A 50 -16.98 10.14 3.95
C VAL A 50 -15.55 9.99 4.46
N LEU A 51 -14.91 11.10 4.81
CA LEU A 51 -13.56 11.09 5.39
C LEU A 51 -13.65 11.34 6.90
N ALA A 52 -13.12 10.41 7.69
CA ALA A 52 -12.91 10.61 9.11
C ALA A 52 -11.55 11.31 9.34
N LEU A 53 -11.59 12.58 9.71
CA LEU A 53 -10.40 13.33 10.09
C LEU A 53 -10.16 13.18 11.58
N LEU A 54 -8.97 12.75 11.98
CA LEU A 54 -8.55 12.83 13.38
C LEU A 54 -7.57 14.00 13.53
N ASN A 55 -7.96 15.04 14.26
CA ASN A 55 -7.00 16.05 14.68
C ASN A 55 -6.17 15.46 15.83
N GLN A 56 -4.91 15.12 15.56
CA GLN A 56 -4.06 14.49 16.54
C GLN A 56 -3.55 15.44 17.63
N MET A 57 -3.60 16.75 17.40
CA MET A 57 -3.28 17.73 18.44
C MET A 57 -4.41 17.82 19.47
N THR A 58 -5.66 17.77 19.04
CA THR A 58 -6.81 17.94 19.95
C THR A 58 -7.52 16.63 20.29
N ALA A 59 -7.13 15.51 19.66
CA ALA A 59 -7.86 14.24 19.64
C ALA A 59 -9.34 14.36 19.20
N VAL A 60 -9.71 15.46 18.53
CA VAL A 60 -11.07 15.69 18.02
C VAL A 60 -11.21 15.09 16.64
N GLY A 61 -12.22 14.24 16.46
CA GLY A 61 -12.63 13.71 15.17
C GLY A 61 -13.56 14.69 14.44
N THR A 62 -13.35 14.90 13.15
CA THR A 62 -14.30 15.59 12.27
C THR A 62 -14.64 14.69 11.09
N ILE A 63 -15.93 14.53 10.80
CA ILE A 63 -16.38 13.82 9.61
C ILE A 63 -16.59 14.83 8.49
N LEU A 64 -15.89 14.64 7.37
CA LEU A 64 -16.15 15.37 6.14
C LEU A 64 -16.95 14.49 5.19
N ARG A 65 -18.07 14.99 4.69
CA ARG A 65 -18.79 14.35 3.58
C ARG A 65 -18.42 15.04 2.27
N LEU A 66 -17.95 14.27 1.31
CA LEU A 66 -17.60 14.76 -0.02
C LEU A 66 -18.81 14.68 -0.94
N VAL A 67 -19.19 15.81 -1.51
CA VAL A 67 -20.08 15.85 -2.67
C VAL A 67 -19.22 15.59 -3.91
N ASN A 68 -19.52 14.54 -4.67
CA ASN A 68 -18.74 14.04 -5.80
C ASN A 68 -17.28 13.70 -5.42
N PRO A 69 -17.06 12.60 -4.66
CA PRO A 69 -15.71 12.20 -4.29
C PRO A 69 -14.86 11.94 -5.56
N PRO A 70 -13.57 12.31 -5.56
CA PRO A 70 -12.73 12.10 -6.71
C PRO A 70 -12.68 10.64 -7.17
N HIS A 71 -12.90 10.47 -8.47
CA HIS A 71 -12.71 9.23 -9.17
C HIS A 71 -11.92 9.50 -10.45
N GLU A 72 -10.71 8.96 -10.51
CA GLU A 72 -9.83 9.07 -11.66
C GLU A 72 -9.52 7.69 -12.20
N ILE A 73 -9.68 7.50 -13.52
CA ILE A 73 -9.11 6.35 -14.22
C ILE A 73 -7.86 6.84 -14.95
N PHE A 74 -6.70 6.54 -14.39
CA PHE A 74 -5.41 7.04 -14.87
C PHE A 74 -4.72 6.09 -15.87
N TYR A 75 -5.17 4.83 -15.94
CA TYR A 75 -4.67 3.84 -16.88
C TYR A 75 -5.81 2.99 -17.42
N LYS A 76 -5.80 2.75 -18.74
CA LYS A 76 -6.68 1.79 -19.41
C LYS A 76 -5.92 1.10 -20.53
N SER A 77 -6.12 -0.20 -20.66
CA SER A 77 -5.71 -0.98 -21.83
C SER A 77 -6.81 -1.94 -22.23
N LYS A 78 -6.92 -2.27 -23.53
CA LYS A 78 -7.86 -3.26 -24.06
C LYS A 78 -7.08 -4.20 -24.98
N THR A 79 -7.18 -5.49 -24.71
CA THR A 79 -6.63 -6.55 -25.57
C THR A 79 -7.77 -7.43 -26.06
N GLN A 80 -7.74 -7.73 -27.35
CA GLN A 80 -8.66 -8.66 -27.99
C GLN A 80 -8.04 -10.07 -27.93
N LEU A 81 -8.70 -11.02 -27.25
CA LEU A 81 -8.19 -12.38 -27.07
C LEU A 81 -8.81 -13.38 -28.06
N LEU A 82 -10.07 -13.16 -28.42
CA LEU A 82 -10.80 -13.93 -29.42
C LEU A 82 -11.82 -13.03 -30.13
N GLY A 83 -12.06 -13.26 -31.41
CA GLY A 83 -12.96 -12.43 -32.22
C GLY A 83 -12.50 -10.98 -32.34
N GLY A 84 -13.30 -10.10 -32.94
CA GLY A 84 -12.98 -8.66 -33.09
C GLY A 84 -11.94 -8.31 -34.16
N GLY A 85 -11.93 -7.04 -34.60
CA GLY A 85 -11.13 -6.50 -35.72
C GLY A 85 -11.93 -6.38 -37.04
N ASP A 86 -11.26 -6.02 -38.16
CA ASP A 86 -11.81 -5.95 -39.54
C ASP A 86 -12.28 -7.31 -40.11
N LYS A 87 -12.48 -8.32 -39.25
CA LYS A 87 -13.14 -9.55 -39.65
C LYS A 87 -14.60 -9.22 -39.96
N PRO A 88 -15.18 -9.78 -41.03
CA PRO A 88 -16.61 -9.61 -41.30
C PRO A 88 -17.41 -10.00 -40.05
N LYS A 89 -18.45 -9.21 -39.74
CA LYS A 89 -19.27 -9.19 -38.51
C LYS A 89 -19.93 -10.52 -38.08
N HIS A 90 -19.56 -11.66 -38.67
CA HIS A 90 -20.32 -12.91 -38.61
C HIS A 90 -19.49 -14.20 -38.44
N GLN A 91 -18.20 -14.13 -38.11
CA GLN A 91 -17.44 -15.36 -37.83
C GLN A 91 -17.36 -15.61 -36.32
N ASP A 92 -18.48 -16.08 -35.76
CA ASP A 92 -18.53 -16.56 -34.39
C ASP A 92 -17.66 -17.82 -34.24
N THR A 93 -16.96 -17.93 -33.12
CA THR A 93 -16.13 -19.09 -32.81
C THR A 93 -16.94 -20.07 -31.97
N LYS A 94 -17.18 -21.27 -32.50
CA LYS A 94 -17.84 -22.33 -31.74
C LYS A 94 -16.82 -23.04 -30.83
N LEU A 95 -17.05 -22.98 -29.53
CA LEU A 95 -16.27 -23.70 -28.53
C LEU A 95 -16.98 -25.01 -28.17
N GLU A 96 -16.25 -26.12 -28.24
CA GLU A 96 -16.72 -27.42 -27.76
C GLU A 96 -16.71 -27.48 -26.22
N PRO A 97 -17.49 -28.38 -25.60
CA PRO A 97 -17.50 -28.57 -24.15
C PRO A 97 -16.08 -28.78 -23.59
N GLY A 98 -15.74 -28.04 -22.54
CA GLY A 98 -14.44 -28.09 -21.90
C GLY A 98 -13.89 -26.72 -21.50
N THR A 99 -12.60 -26.74 -21.17
CA THR A 99 -11.86 -25.58 -20.67
C THR A 99 -10.99 -25.00 -21.78
N HIS A 100 -11.18 -23.72 -22.07
CA HIS A 100 -10.47 -22.97 -23.10
C HIS A 100 -9.66 -21.85 -22.45
N ALA A 101 -8.36 -21.82 -22.70
CA ALA A 101 -7.45 -20.84 -22.11
C ALA A 101 -6.94 -19.86 -23.17
N TYR A 102 -7.12 -18.56 -22.89
CA TYR A 102 -6.68 -17.47 -23.76
C TYR A 102 -5.57 -16.69 -23.06
N PRO A 103 -4.30 -16.88 -23.45
CA PRO A 103 -3.19 -16.18 -22.82
C PRO A 103 -3.25 -14.68 -23.11
N PHE A 104 -2.80 -13.88 -22.16
CA PHE A 104 -2.63 -12.45 -22.31
C PHE A 104 -1.27 -12.01 -21.80
N GLU A 105 -0.80 -10.91 -22.36
CA GLU A 105 0.41 -10.22 -21.94
C GLU A 105 0.17 -8.72 -22.04
N PHE A 106 0.61 -7.97 -21.02
CA PHE A 106 0.55 -6.51 -21.03
C PHE A 106 1.71 -5.93 -20.25
N THR A 107 2.24 -4.79 -20.70
CA THR A 107 3.26 -4.06 -19.97
C THR A 107 2.64 -2.87 -19.25
N LEU A 108 2.83 -2.81 -17.93
CA LEU A 108 2.42 -1.67 -17.11
C LEU A 108 3.31 -0.47 -17.46
N PRO A 109 2.76 0.73 -17.70
CA PRO A 109 3.60 1.91 -17.86
C PRO A 109 4.43 2.14 -16.59
N ALA A 110 5.71 2.49 -16.74
CA ALA A 110 6.57 2.84 -15.60
C ALA A 110 6.08 4.06 -14.79
N THR A 111 5.13 4.81 -15.33
CA THR A 111 4.57 6.03 -14.72
C THR A 111 3.33 5.79 -13.88
N VAL A 112 2.83 4.55 -13.76
CA VAL A 112 1.64 4.30 -12.94
C VAL A 112 1.98 4.40 -11.45
N PRO A 113 1.05 4.92 -10.62
CA PRO A 113 1.28 5.03 -9.18
C PRO A 113 1.19 3.67 -8.48
N SER A 114 1.73 3.58 -7.26
CA SER A 114 1.50 2.44 -6.36
C SER A 114 0.01 2.27 -6.02
N SER A 115 -0.43 1.02 -5.89
CA SER A 115 -1.68 0.63 -5.25
C SER A 115 -1.71 1.13 -3.81
N PHE A 116 -2.90 1.46 -3.35
CA PHE A 116 -3.15 1.97 -2.01
C PHE A 116 -4.56 1.61 -1.57
N THR A 117 -4.74 1.24 -0.31
CA THR A 117 -6.07 1.03 0.27
C THR A 117 -6.09 1.63 1.67
N SER A 118 -7.01 2.54 1.94
CA SER A 118 -7.38 2.97 3.29
C SER A 118 -8.74 2.39 3.65
N LYS A 119 -8.95 2.15 4.94
CA LYS A 119 -10.20 1.58 5.46
C LYS A 119 -11.42 2.46 5.17
N ASN A 120 -11.25 3.78 5.21
CA ASN A 120 -12.37 4.73 5.17
C ASN A 120 -12.16 5.91 4.21
N THR A 121 -11.02 6.05 3.55
CA THR A 121 -10.68 7.31 2.87
C THR A 121 -10.56 7.18 1.35
N GLY A 122 -10.20 6.00 0.86
CA GLY A 122 -10.05 5.78 -0.57
C GLY A 122 -9.01 4.71 -0.92
N ARG A 123 -8.96 4.41 -2.22
CA ARG A 123 -8.12 3.37 -2.80
C ARG A 123 -7.61 3.70 -4.19
N THR A 124 -6.41 3.22 -4.49
CA THR A 124 -5.80 3.16 -5.83
C THR A 124 -5.64 1.68 -6.17
N LEU A 125 -6.35 1.23 -7.21
CA LEU A 125 -6.47 -0.17 -7.58
C LEU A 125 -6.13 -0.39 -9.05
N PHE A 126 -5.60 -1.57 -9.34
CA PHE A 126 -5.43 -2.09 -10.68
C PHE A 126 -6.28 -3.35 -10.83
N SER A 127 -7.10 -3.41 -11.88
CA SER A 127 -7.91 -4.58 -12.17
C SER A 127 -7.83 -4.99 -13.64
N ALA A 128 -7.90 -6.30 -13.86
CA ALA A 128 -8.15 -6.90 -15.16
C ALA A 128 -9.59 -7.39 -15.21
N LYS A 129 -10.31 -7.06 -16.28
CA LYS A 129 -11.69 -7.46 -16.53
C LYS A 129 -11.82 -8.17 -17.87
N ALA A 130 -12.12 -9.46 -17.83
CA ALA A 130 -12.43 -10.26 -19.00
C ALA A 130 -13.92 -10.14 -19.32
N LEU A 131 -14.25 -9.95 -20.59
CA LEU A 131 -15.62 -9.88 -21.11
C LEU A 131 -15.75 -10.89 -22.25
N VAL A 132 -16.72 -11.79 -22.14
CA VAL A 132 -17.06 -12.80 -23.14
C VAL A 132 -18.44 -12.47 -23.70
N ARG A 133 -18.46 -12.07 -24.97
CA ARG A 133 -19.67 -11.83 -25.76
C ARG A 133 -20.04 -13.10 -26.50
N TRP A 134 -21.32 -13.46 -26.45
CA TRP A 134 -21.85 -14.71 -26.96
C TRP A 134 -23.29 -14.53 -27.46
N ASP A 135 -23.97 -15.62 -27.78
CA ASP A 135 -25.31 -15.59 -28.40
C ASP A 135 -26.48 -15.39 -27.44
N LYS A 136 -26.23 -15.39 -26.13
CA LYS A 136 -27.27 -15.10 -25.13
C LYS A 136 -27.29 -13.63 -24.75
N ALA A 137 -28.36 -13.22 -24.06
CA ALA A 137 -28.63 -11.82 -23.71
C ALA A 137 -27.55 -11.18 -22.81
N ASP A 138 -26.99 -11.95 -21.86
CA ASP A 138 -26.07 -11.42 -20.85
C ASP A 138 -24.63 -11.83 -21.08
N ASP A 139 -23.77 -10.86 -21.40
CA ASP A 139 -22.32 -11.05 -21.47
C ASP A 139 -21.79 -11.66 -20.17
N GLN A 140 -20.87 -12.61 -20.29
CA GLN A 140 -20.17 -13.15 -19.12
C GLN A 140 -18.91 -12.32 -18.86
N SER A 141 -18.58 -12.10 -17.59
CA SER A 141 -17.36 -11.37 -17.24
C SER A 141 -16.73 -11.89 -15.96
N ALA A 142 -15.43 -11.63 -15.84
CA ALA A 142 -14.65 -11.87 -14.63
C ALA A 142 -13.80 -10.64 -14.38
N GLU A 143 -13.59 -10.28 -13.11
CA GLU A 143 -12.69 -9.21 -12.72
C GLU A 143 -11.73 -9.73 -11.64
N SER A 144 -10.47 -9.34 -11.74
CA SER A 144 -9.42 -9.72 -10.80
C SER A 144 -8.54 -8.52 -10.51
N GLU A 145 -8.19 -8.31 -9.25
CA GLU A 145 -7.35 -7.21 -8.79
C GLU A 145 -5.89 -7.63 -8.75
N MET A 146 -4.99 -6.66 -8.95
CA MET A 146 -3.55 -6.81 -8.79
C MET A 146 -3.00 -5.66 -7.97
N ILE A 147 -1.89 -5.90 -7.28
CA ILE A 147 -1.16 -4.89 -6.52
C ILE A 147 0.01 -4.43 -7.36
N VAL A 148 0.13 -3.12 -7.56
CA VAL A 148 1.25 -2.52 -8.28
C VAL A 148 2.03 -1.63 -7.33
N PHE A 149 3.35 -1.72 -7.35
CA PHE A 149 4.23 -0.87 -6.57
C PHE A 149 5.10 -0.03 -7.50
N GLU A 150 5.28 1.24 -7.15
CA GLU A 150 6.31 2.07 -7.74
C GLU A 150 7.70 1.51 -7.34
N PRO A 151 8.61 1.27 -8.30
CA PRO A 151 9.98 0.90 -7.96
C PRO A 151 10.70 2.08 -7.31
N VAL A 152 11.31 1.84 -6.15
CA VAL A 152 12.07 2.82 -5.39
C VAL A 152 13.45 2.25 -5.09
N ASP A 153 14.42 2.63 -5.92
CA ASP A 153 15.81 2.25 -5.72
C ASP A 153 16.50 3.18 -4.72
N LEU A 154 16.83 2.66 -3.54
CA LEU A 154 17.48 3.42 -2.49
C LEU A 154 18.89 3.89 -2.91
N ASN A 155 19.56 3.18 -3.83
CA ASN A 155 20.88 3.58 -4.31
C ASN A 155 20.85 4.92 -5.04
N LEU A 156 19.72 5.27 -5.68
CA LEU A 156 19.53 6.55 -6.37
C LEU A 156 19.28 7.73 -5.41
N LEU A 157 19.07 7.45 -4.12
CA LEU A 157 18.80 8.46 -3.09
C LEU A 157 20.03 8.72 -2.20
N LEU A 158 21.14 8.02 -2.46
CA LEU A 158 22.41 8.27 -1.78
C LEU A 158 23.01 9.62 -2.21
N PRO A 159 23.79 10.27 -1.32
CA PRO A 159 24.12 9.85 0.05
C PRO A 159 23.04 10.19 1.08
N HIS A 160 22.02 10.97 0.71
CA HIS A 160 21.08 11.60 1.64
C HIS A 160 20.39 10.64 2.62
N ILE A 161 20.06 9.43 2.18
CA ILE A 161 19.38 8.44 3.02
C ILE A 161 20.31 7.61 3.90
N ALA A 162 21.63 7.70 3.71
CA ALA A 162 22.62 6.92 4.46
C ALA A 162 23.17 7.69 5.67
N GLU A 163 22.94 9.00 5.75
CA GLU A 163 23.39 9.82 6.87
C GLU A 163 22.50 9.58 8.11
N PRO A 164 23.08 9.56 9.32
CA PRO A 164 22.32 9.51 10.55
C PRO A 164 21.38 10.72 10.66
N PHE A 165 20.15 10.46 11.06
CA PHE A 165 19.16 11.51 11.29
C PHE A 165 18.81 11.59 12.78
N ALA A 166 18.82 12.80 13.33
CA ALA A 166 18.41 13.08 14.69
C ALA A 166 17.45 14.27 14.72
N LYS A 167 16.37 14.16 15.50
CA LYS A 167 15.47 15.28 15.78
C LYS A 167 15.14 15.34 17.26
N THR A 168 15.07 16.56 17.79
CA THR A 168 14.63 16.85 19.16
C THR A 168 13.48 17.85 19.09
N ASP A 169 12.38 17.56 19.80
CA ASP A 169 11.33 18.55 20.08
C ASP A 169 11.11 18.64 21.59
N SER A 170 10.50 19.74 22.03
CA SER A 170 10.12 19.94 23.42
C SER A 170 8.74 20.58 23.52
N LYS A 171 8.09 20.38 24.67
CA LYS A 171 6.86 21.09 25.02
C LYS A 171 6.87 21.50 26.49
N TYR A 172 6.06 22.51 26.80
CA TYR A 172 5.74 22.88 28.17
C TYR A 172 4.30 22.49 28.49
N PHE A 173 4.04 22.25 29.77
CA PHE A 173 2.71 22.05 30.30
C PHE A 173 2.23 23.36 30.93
N TRP A 174 0.92 23.61 30.83
CA TRP A 174 0.29 24.77 31.43
C TRP A 174 -0.79 24.29 32.39
N THR A 175 -0.70 24.74 33.64
CA THR A 175 -1.70 24.54 34.69
C THR A 175 -2.17 25.90 35.20
N LEU A 176 -3.27 25.95 35.94
CA LEU A 176 -3.90 27.18 36.47
C LEU A 176 -2.88 28.12 37.15
N GLY A 177 -2.30 29.03 36.37
CA GLY A 177 -1.34 30.05 36.81
C GLY A 177 0.15 29.71 36.70
N SER A 178 0.56 28.51 36.26
CA SER A 178 1.99 28.13 36.22
C SER A 178 2.38 27.31 34.98
N LYS A 179 3.63 27.54 34.54
CA LYS A 179 4.30 26.82 33.45
C LYS A 179 5.18 25.72 34.05
N SER A 180 5.08 24.50 33.55
CA SER A 180 5.89 23.35 33.98
C SER A 180 6.64 22.74 32.80
N GLY A 181 7.90 22.36 32.97
CA GLY A 181 8.74 21.75 31.93
C GLY A 181 10.06 22.48 31.65
N PRO A 182 10.71 22.19 30.50
CA PRO A 182 10.15 21.43 29.37
C PRO A 182 10.18 19.91 29.57
N LEU A 183 9.26 19.21 28.92
CA LEU A 183 9.48 17.82 28.50
C LEU A 183 10.15 17.87 27.13
N THR A 184 11.35 17.30 27.02
CA THR A 184 12.15 17.23 25.80
C THR A 184 12.32 15.78 25.39
N MET A 185 12.17 15.47 24.11
CA MET A 185 12.40 14.14 23.57
C MET A 185 13.21 14.22 22.28
N SER A 186 14.14 13.30 22.09
CA SER A 186 14.92 13.12 20.86
C SER A 186 14.67 11.74 20.26
N VAL A 187 14.74 11.63 18.93
CA VAL A 187 14.78 10.36 18.20
C VAL A 187 15.94 10.38 17.24
N ARG A 188 16.71 9.29 17.19
CA ARG A 188 17.84 9.11 16.26
C ARG A 188 17.74 7.80 15.52
N VAL A 189 18.10 7.82 14.25
CA VAL A 189 18.25 6.65 13.38
C VAL A 189 19.58 6.74 12.63
N PRO A 190 20.27 5.61 12.36
CA PRO A 190 21.58 5.64 11.69
C PRO A 190 21.48 5.87 10.18
N SER A 191 20.33 5.56 9.58
CA SER A 191 19.99 5.82 8.18
C SER A 191 18.50 6.10 8.05
N GLN A 192 18.08 6.58 6.88
CA GLN A 192 16.68 6.91 6.59
C GLN A 192 16.07 5.98 5.53
N GLY A 193 16.86 5.22 4.78
CA GLY A 193 16.36 4.29 3.76
C GLY A 193 16.31 2.85 4.27
N TYR A 194 15.16 2.20 4.11
CA TYR A 194 14.92 0.82 4.52
C TYR A 194 14.03 0.10 3.49
N VAL A 195 14.02 -1.23 3.49
CA VAL A 195 13.08 -2.04 2.70
C VAL A 195 12.11 -2.83 3.59
N PRO A 196 10.97 -3.33 3.07
CA PRO A 196 10.13 -4.27 3.81
C PRO A 196 10.92 -5.47 4.34
N GLY A 197 10.62 -5.91 5.56
CA GLY A 197 11.36 -6.96 6.28
C GLY A 197 12.61 -6.46 7.03
N GLU A 198 13.12 -5.27 6.69
CA GLU A 198 14.30 -4.71 7.35
C GLU A 198 13.98 -4.19 8.75
N THR A 199 14.97 -4.27 9.64
CA THR A 199 14.85 -3.80 11.02
C THR A 199 15.50 -2.44 11.17
N ILE A 200 14.73 -1.46 11.66
CA ILE A 200 15.15 -0.08 11.91
C ILE A 200 15.67 0.02 13.34
N PRO A 201 17.00 0.10 13.58
CA PRO A 201 17.52 0.47 14.89
C PRO A 201 17.29 1.96 15.16
N PHE A 202 16.96 2.29 16.40
CA PHE A 202 16.74 3.68 16.81
C PHE A 202 17.15 3.93 18.26
N GLU A 203 17.38 5.20 18.56
CA GLU A 203 17.62 5.70 19.91
C GLU A 203 16.58 6.76 20.26
N VAL A 204 16.06 6.73 21.48
CA VAL A 204 15.15 7.75 22.02
C VAL A 204 15.67 8.24 23.35
N GLU A 205 15.77 9.55 23.53
CA GLU A 205 16.10 10.17 24.82
C GLU A 205 14.92 11.02 25.27
N VAL A 206 14.59 10.95 26.55
CA VAL A 206 13.55 11.76 27.19
C VAL A 206 14.18 12.48 28.37
N ASP A 207 14.07 13.80 28.40
CA ASP A 207 14.47 14.68 29.50
C ASP A 207 13.21 15.40 30.01
N ASN A 208 12.69 14.95 31.15
CA ASN A 208 11.43 15.43 31.70
C ASN A 208 11.67 16.41 32.85
N LYS A 209 11.90 17.68 32.54
CA LYS A 209 12.03 18.76 33.53
C LYS A 209 10.67 19.31 34.01
N SER A 210 9.58 18.61 33.70
CA SER A 210 8.25 18.98 34.15
C SER A 210 7.90 18.31 35.48
N THR A 211 6.75 18.67 36.02
CA THR A 211 6.14 18.04 37.19
C THR A 211 5.22 16.86 36.82
N PHE A 212 5.02 16.60 35.53
CA PHE A 212 4.11 15.57 35.02
C PHE A 212 4.85 14.26 34.76
N VAL A 213 4.12 13.14 34.75
CA VAL A 213 4.69 11.82 34.46
C VAL A 213 4.54 11.50 32.97
N VAL A 214 5.62 11.05 32.35
CA VAL A 214 5.55 10.30 31.09
C VAL A 214 5.30 8.84 31.46
N HIS A 215 4.11 8.33 31.18
CA HIS A 215 3.70 6.98 31.57
C HIS A 215 4.43 5.90 30.78
N ARG A 216 4.64 6.15 29.49
CA ARG A 216 5.32 5.25 28.56
C ARG A 216 5.79 6.00 27.32
N VAL A 217 6.75 5.41 26.63
CA VAL A 217 7.23 5.84 25.32
C VAL A 217 6.85 4.80 24.28
N GLU A 218 6.09 5.22 23.27
CA GLU A 218 5.69 4.39 22.14
C GLU A 218 6.44 4.82 20.88
N VAL A 219 7.04 3.88 20.16
CA VAL A 219 7.69 4.12 18.86
C VAL A 219 6.94 3.37 17.77
N ALA A 220 6.63 4.05 16.67
CA ALA A 220 5.88 3.46 15.57
C ALA A 220 6.45 3.88 14.21
N VAL A 221 6.45 2.95 13.26
CA VAL A 221 6.54 3.32 11.85
C VAL A 221 5.15 3.81 11.45
N SER A 222 5.08 5.05 10.97
CA SER A 222 3.84 5.74 10.65
C SER A 222 3.81 6.13 9.17
N GLN A 223 2.81 5.67 8.44
CA GLN A 223 2.50 6.13 7.09
C GLN A 223 1.66 7.40 7.17
N HIS A 224 2.19 8.50 6.67
CA HIS A 224 1.53 9.80 6.61
C HIS A 224 0.93 10.00 5.23
N VAL A 225 -0.35 9.67 5.09
CA VAL A 225 -1.10 9.77 3.85
C VAL A 225 -1.70 11.17 3.72
N LYS A 226 -1.74 11.68 2.49
CA LYS A 226 -2.31 12.96 2.11
C LYS A 226 -3.26 12.73 0.94
N TYR A 227 -4.53 13.04 1.17
CA TYR A 227 -5.58 13.01 0.17
C TYR A 227 -5.79 14.41 -0.40
N TYR A 228 -5.97 14.49 -1.72
CA TYR A 228 -6.13 15.73 -2.47
C TYR A 228 -7.45 15.74 -3.25
N PHE A 229 -8.31 16.70 -2.95
CA PHE A 229 -9.59 16.90 -3.63
C PHE A 229 -10.04 18.36 -3.52
N ASN A 230 -10.57 18.95 -4.59
CA ASN A 230 -11.16 20.31 -4.61
C ASN A 230 -10.33 21.36 -3.82
N LEU A 231 -9.01 21.39 -4.05
CA LEU A 231 -8.01 22.25 -3.36
C LEU A 231 -7.78 21.96 -1.87
N ARG A 232 -8.52 21.02 -1.27
CA ARG A 232 -8.33 20.56 0.10
C ARG A 232 -7.28 19.47 0.16
N LYS A 233 -6.58 19.44 1.29
CA LYS A 233 -5.62 18.42 1.65
C LYS A 233 -6.02 17.83 2.99
N VAL A 234 -6.28 16.53 2.99
CA VAL A 234 -6.68 15.78 4.18
C VAL A 234 -5.54 14.85 4.58
N PRO A 235 -4.93 15.02 5.76
CA PRO A 235 -3.95 14.08 6.27
C PRO A 235 -4.62 12.89 6.95
N GLU A 236 -4.04 11.71 6.77
CA GLU A 236 -4.31 10.51 7.55
C GLU A 236 -2.99 9.92 8.03
N PHE A 237 -2.99 9.34 9.23
CA PHE A 237 -1.81 8.78 9.85
C PHE A 237 -2.10 7.34 10.25
N ILE A 238 -1.41 6.40 9.61
CA ILE A 238 -1.59 4.97 9.80
C ILE A 238 -0.35 4.45 10.50
N LYS A 239 -0.52 3.81 11.67
CA LYS A 239 0.58 3.11 12.33
C LYS A 239 0.74 1.75 11.65
N VAL A 240 1.83 1.54 10.91
CA VAL A 240 2.07 0.27 10.20
C VAL A 240 2.76 -0.76 11.09
N ALA A 241 3.55 -0.29 12.06
CA ALA A 241 4.16 -1.11 13.10
C ALA A 241 4.30 -0.25 14.36
N LYS A 242 4.25 -0.88 15.53
CA LYS A 242 4.42 -0.21 16.83
C LYS A 242 5.18 -1.10 17.80
N VAL A 243 6.06 -0.47 18.58
CA VAL A 243 6.68 -1.05 19.78
C VAL A 243 6.48 -0.09 20.95
N GLU A 244 6.23 -0.66 22.13
CA GLU A 244 6.23 0.07 23.40
C GLU A 244 7.54 -0.24 24.12
N LEU A 245 8.26 0.78 24.57
CA LEU A 245 9.55 0.60 25.20
C LEU A 245 9.36 0.11 26.64
N GLU A 246 10.04 -0.96 27.01
CA GLU A 246 10.01 -1.51 28.37
C GLU A 246 10.57 -0.52 29.39
N HIS A 247 9.97 -0.49 30.59
CA HIS A 247 10.39 0.38 31.70
C HIS A 247 10.52 1.88 31.34
N SER A 248 9.73 2.34 30.36
CA SER A 248 9.84 3.67 29.75
C SER A 248 9.11 4.80 30.48
N GLN A 249 8.58 4.54 31.68
CA GLN A 249 8.04 5.60 32.53
C GLN A 249 9.16 6.58 32.93
N VAL A 250 8.92 7.89 32.81
CA VAL A 250 9.86 8.95 33.21
C VAL A 250 9.13 9.95 34.10
N LYS A 251 9.48 10.00 35.39
CA LYS A 251 8.86 10.95 36.33
C LYS A 251 9.40 12.36 36.09
N GLY A 252 8.74 13.33 36.73
CA GLY A 252 9.23 14.71 36.72
C GLY A 252 10.62 14.83 37.36
N GLY A 253 11.52 15.56 36.71
CA GLY A 253 12.92 15.71 37.08
C GLY A 253 13.85 14.58 36.60
N GLU A 254 13.34 13.55 35.91
CA GLU A 254 14.14 12.42 35.44
C GLU A 254 14.50 12.54 33.94
N ALA A 255 15.56 11.84 33.55
CA ALA A 255 15.93 11.61 32.16
C ALA A 255 16.24 10.13 31.91
N LYS A 256 15.84 9.61 30.75
CA LYS A 256 16.10 8.23 30.32
C LYS A 256 16.46 8.19 28.83
N ALA A 257 17.31 7.23 28.47
CA ALA A 257 17.67 6.93 27.09
C ALA A 257 17.39 5.45 26.79
N PHE A 258 16.93 5.18 25.58
CA PHE A 258 16.52 3.85 25.14
C PHE A 258 17.15 3.57 23.77
N LYS A 259 17.71 2.36 23.60
CA LYS A 259 18.09 1.82 22.30
C LYS A 259 17.20 0.63 22.01
N HIS A 260 16.55 0.62 20.85
CA HIS A 260 15.66 -0.46 20.46
C HIS A 260 15.60 -0.54 18.93
N SER A 261 14.86 -1.50 18.40
CA SER A 261 14.58 -1.61 16.98
C SER A 261 13.11 -1.90 16.67
N ILE A 262 12.70 -1.70 15.42
CA ILE A 262 11.38 -2.05 14.91
C ILE A 262 11.49 -2.57 13.47
N THR A 263 10.82 -3.69 13.18
CA THR A 263 10.84 -4.29 11.84
C THR A 263 9.76 -3.67 10.95
N VAL A 264 10.13 -3.33 9.71
CA VAL A 264 9.20 -2.91 8.68
C VAL A 264 8.40 -4.12 8.21
N PRO A 265 7.06 -4.12 8.26
CA PRO A 265 6.27 -5.26 7.79
C PRO A 265 6.54 -5.61 6.33
N GLU A 266 6.57 -6.91 6.00
CA GLU A 266 6.89 -7.46 4.67
C GLU A 266 6.03 -6.90 3.52
N ARG A 267 4.79 -6.51 3.83
CA ARG A 267 3.83 -5.98 2.84
C ARG A 267 3.71 -4.46 2.87
N THR A 268 4.71 -3.75 3.43
CA THR A 268 4.70 -2.28 3.47
C THR A 268 4.93 -1.72 2.06
N PRO A 269 4.00 -0.93 1.50
CA PRO A 269 4.21 -0.31 0.20
C PRO A 269 5.41 0.65 0.20
N PRO A 270 6.12 0.81 -0.93
CA PRO A 270 7.21 1.74 -1.01
C PRO A 270 6.72 3.19 -0.85
N THR A 271 7.66 4.08 -0.54
CA THR A 271 7.40 5.51 -0.44
C THR A 271 7.10 6.07 -1.83
N VAL A 272 6.03 6.85 -1.95
CA VAL A 272 5.70 7.50 -3.23
C VAL A 272 6.82 8.47 -3.63
N GLN A 273 7.43 8.25 -4.78
CA GLN A 273 8.43 9.15 -5.35
C GLN A 273 7.89 9.89 -6.57
N ASN A 274 7.13 9.20 -7.41
CA ASN A 274 6.51 9.79 -8.56
C ASN A 274 5.24 10.52 -8.09
N ASN A 275 5.16 11.82 -8.35
CA ASN A 275 3.98 12.62 -8.05
C ASN A 275 2.78 12.29 -8.98
N LYS A 276 2.67 11.05 -9.47
CA LYS A 276 1.75 10.65 -10.56
C LYS A 276 0.35 10.39 -10.05
N SER A 277 0.20 9.96 -8.80
CA SER A 277 -1.11 9.96 -8.14
C SER A 277 -1.53 11.41 -7.84
N LYS A 278 -2.64 11.84 -8.46
CA LYS A 278 -3.20 13.18 -8.24
C LYS A 278 -3.90 13.30 -6.89
N HIS A 279 -4.46 12.18 -6.39
CA HIS A 279 -5.40 12.20 -5.28
C HIS A 279 -4.84 11.64 -3.97
N VAL A 280 -3.81 10.78 -4.02
CA VAL A 280 -3.28 10.10 -2.83
C VAL A 280 -1.77 10.08 -2.86
N LYS A 281 -1.12 10.59 -1.81
CA LYS A 281 0.34 10.55 -1.65
C LYS A 281 0.69 10.17 -0.22
N TRP A 282 1.79 9.46 0.01
CA TRP A 282 2.24 9.17 1.37
C TRP A 282 3.76 9.25 1.52
N LYS A 283 4.17 9.42 2.78
CA LYS A 283 5.56 9.32 3.24
C LYS A 283 5.59 8.53 4.54
N TYR A 284 6.75 8.01 4.92
CA TYR A 284 6.92 7.28 6.17
C TYR A 284 7.76 8.06 7.18
N PHE A 285 7.46 7.82 8.45
CA PHE A 285 8.19 8.39 9.58
C PHE A 285 8.36 7.32 10.66
N LEU A 286 9.53 7.30 11.30
CA LEU A 286 9.69 6.67 12.60
C LEU A 286 9.30 7.69 13.67
N THR A 287 8.23 7.43 14.41
CA THR A 287 7.60 8.38 15.32
C THR A 287 7.67 7.88 16.76
N ALA A 288 8.38 8.63 17.61
CA ALA A 288 8.35 8.44 19.06
C ALA A 288 7.25 9.32 19.69
N ASN A 289 6.47 8.75 20.61
CA ASN A 289 5.41 9.43 21.35
C ASN A 289 5.63 9.22 22.86
N ALA A 290 5.82 10.31 23.60
CA ALA A 290 5.80 10.31 25.05
C ALA A 290 4.35 10.49 25.53
N VAL A 291 3.77 9.42 26.09
CA VAL A 291 2.39 9.41 26.58
C VAL A 291 2.34 10.03 27.98
N VAL A 292 1.63 11.15 28.11
CA VAL A 292 1.54 11.93 29.36
C VAL A 292 0.16 11.80 29.99
N ASP A 293 -0.03 12.45 31.15
CA ASP A 293 -1.30 12.49 31.88
C ASP A 293 -2.50 12.92 31.00
N GLN A 294 -3.68 12.35 31.32
CA GLN A 294 -4.92 12.68 30.64
C GLN A 294 -5.20 14.19 30.73
N GLY A 295 -5.63 14.77 29.61
CA GLY A 295 -5.84 16.23 29.47
C GLY A 295 -4.65 16.98 28.87
N HIS A 296 -3.49 16.32 28.70
CA HIS A 296 -2.35 16.90 27.97
C HIS A 296 -2.09 16.19 26.64
N ILE A 297 -1.69 16.96 25.63
CA ILE A 297 -1.33 16.45 24.30
C ILE A 297 0.03 15.77 24.40
N ASN A 298 0.17 14.54 23.93
CA ASN A 298 1.45 13.81 23.94
C ASN A 298 2.55 14.57 23.17
N LEU A 299 3.79 14.52 23.66
CA LEU A 299 4.94 15.01 22.87
C LEU A 299 5.28 13.97 21.82
N ARG A 300 5.36 14.39 20.56
CA ARG A 300 5.72 13.54 19.43
C ARG A 300 6.94 14.09 18.72
N VAL A 301 7.90 13.22 18.45
CA VAL A 301 9.08 13.51 17.62
C VAL A 301 9.10 12.49 16.48
N SER A 302 9.52 12.90 15.28
CA SER A 302 9.51 12.00 14.12
C SER A 302 10.74 12.18 13.25
N ALA A 303 11.36 11.07 12.89
CA ALA A 303 12.41 10.98 11.87
C ALA A 303 11.78 10.56 10.54
N PRO A 304 12.00 11.28 9.42
CA PRO A 304 11.54 10.85 8.12
C PRO A 304 12.33 9.61 7.68
N ILE A 305 11.62 8.63 7.13
CA ILE A 305 12.23 7.43 6.53
C ILE A 305 11.65 7.20 5.13
N VAL A 306 12.40 6.48 4.31
CA VAL A 306 12.05 6.07 2.96
C VAL A 306 12.01 4.55 2.92
N ILE A 307 10.85 4.01 2.58
CA ILE A 307 10.67 2.59 2.27
C ILE A 307 10.92 2.38 0.77
N GLY A 308 11.95 1.61 0.43
CA GLY A 308 12.34 1.28 -0.94
C GLY A 308 11.90 -0.11 -1.40
N THR A 309 12.11 -0.40 -2.68
CA THR A 309 11.96 -1.75 -3.27
C THR A 309 13.31 -2.42 -3.54
N LEU A 310 14.40 -1.65 -3.63
CA LEU A 310 15.76 -2.18 -3.73
C LEU A 310 16.62 -1.63 -2.58
N PRO A 311 17.31 -2.50 -1.81
CA PRO A 311 18.14 -2.07 -0.70
C PRO A 311 19.45 -1.42 -1.18
N VAL A 312 20.05 -0.61 -0.31
CA VAL A 312 21.36 0.00 -0.56
C VAL A 312 22.43 -1.09 -0.71
N GLY A 313 23.29 -0.96 -1.73
CA GLY A 313 24.37 -1.91 -2.00
C GLY A 313 23.94 -3.16 -2.78
N ALA A 314 22.65 -3.34 -3.06
CA ALA A 314 22.22 -4.31 -4.06
C ALA A 314 22.53 -3.74 -5.45
N THR A 315 23.57 -4.25 -6.11
CA THR A 315 23.75 -4.05 -7.55
C THR A 315 22.55 -4.69 -8.25
N GLY A 316 21.91 -3.98 -9.19
CA GLY A 316 20.77 -4.45 -9.99
C GLY A 316 21.10 -5.64 -10.87
N GLY A 317 21.43 -6.78 -10.26
CA GLY A 317 21.39 -8.09 -10.87
C GLY A 317 19.94 -8.51 -10.89
N ARG A 318 19.41 -8.71 -12.09
CA ARG A 318 18.16 -9.42 -12.34
C ARG A 318 18.20 -10.69 -11.48
N ALA A 319 17.48 -10.69 -10.37
CA ALA A 319 17.36 -11.88 -9.54
C ALA A 319 16.57 -12.91 -10.36
N GLU A 320 17.29 -13.79 -11.06
CA GLU A 320 16.76 -15.09 -11.38
C GLU A 320 16.41 -15.74 -10.05
N VAL A 321 15.11 -15.78 -9.74
CA VAL A 321 14.59 -16.65 -8.70
C VAL A 321 14.90 -18.07 -9.16
N LYS A 322 15.96 -18.65 -8.60
CA LYS A 322 16.32 -20.06 -8.79
C LYS A 322 15.14 -20.94 -8.38
N GLY A 323 14.69 -21.78 -9.32
CA GLY A 323 13.91 -22.98 -9.03
C GLY A 323 12.58 -23.06 -9.78
N SER A 324 12.62 -23.23 -11.10
CA SER A 324 11.53 -23.87 -11.82
C SER A 324 11.63 -25.39 -11.67
N PRO A 325 10.62 -26.09 -11.12
CA PRO A 325 10.38 -27.47 -11.49
C PRO A 325 9.80 -27.45 -12.90
N THR A 326 10.58 -27.93 -13.86
CA THR A 326 10.10 -28.27 -15.20
C THR A 326 8.98 -29.31 -15.10
N SER A 327 7.91 -29.05 -15.85
CA SER A 327 6.67 -29.83 -16.06
C SER A 327 5.59 -29.77 -14.95
N PRO A 328 4.36 -29.28 -15.26
CA PRO A 328 3.22 -29.46 -14.37
C PRO A 328 2.70 -30.91 -14.44
N PRO A 329 2.36 -31.54 -13.30
CA PRO A 329 1.66 -32.82 -13.29
C PRO A 329 0.25 -32.67 -13.91
N PRO A 330 -0.33 -33.75 -14.45
CA PRO A 330 -1.71 -33.73 -14.93
C PRO A 330 -2.67 -33.47 -13.77
N TYR A 331 -3.36 -32.33 -13.76
CA TYR A 331 -4.34 -32.01 -12.73
C TYR A 331 -5.62 -32.82 -12.91
N SER A 332 -5.82 -33.78 -12.02
CA SER A 332 -7.09 -34.46 -11.79
C SER A 332 -8.09 -33.52 -11.11
N LYS A 333 -9.37 -33.66 -11.48
CA LYS A 333 -10.52 -32.96 -10.90
C LYS A 333 -10.65 -33.23 -9.39
N ALA A 334 -10.33 -32.26 -8.56
CA ALA A 334 -11.00 -31.93 -7.30
C ALA A 334 -10.23 -30.77 -6.68
N ASP A 335 -10.95 -29.68 -6.39
CA ASP A 335 -10.73 -28.72 -5.28
C ASP A 335 -11.33 -27.37 -5.69
N GLN A 336 -12.65 -27.29 -5.50
CA GLN A 336 -13.30 -26.01 -5.29
C GLN A 336 -12.89 -25.52 -3.90
N VAL A 337 -12.15 -24.41 -3.82
CA VAL A 337 -12.00 -23.68 -2.57
C VAL A 337 -12.36 -22.21 -2.75
N SER A 338 -13.33 -21.85 -1.91
CA SER A 338 -13.99 -20.59 -1.60
C SER A 338 -13.20 -19.30 -1.75
N SER A 339 -13.90 -18.28 -2.26
CA SER A 339 -13.56 -16.86 -2.23
C SER A 339 -13.67 -16.31 -0.79
N ASP A 340 -12.60 -16.34 -0.01
CA ASP A 340 -12.53 -15.65 1.29
C ASP A 340 -11.09 -15.23 1.65
N PHE A 341 -10.48 -14.32 0.86
CA PHE A 341 -9.09 -13.90 1.11
C PHE A 341 -8.82 -12.38 1.19
N ILE A 342 -9.85 -11.52 1.30
CA ILE A 342 -9.67 -10.06 1.47
C ILE A 342 -10.24 -9.56 2.81
N LYS A 343 -10.12 -10.33 3.90
CA LYS A 343 -10.57 -9.88 5.24
C LYS A 343 -9.52 -9.88 6.35
N THR A 344 -8.25 -10.14 6.04
CA THR A 344 -7.21 -10.18 7.08
C THR A 344 -6.06 -9.26 6.73
N LEU A 345 -6.32 -7.96 6.69
CA LEU A 345 -5.29 -6.93 6.90
C LEU A 345 -6.00 -5.71 7.52
N ILE A 346 -6.11 -5.72 8.85
CA ILE A 346 -6.47 -4.57 9.69
C ILE A 346 -5.18 -4.01 10.27
#